data_AF-A0A124ITH6-F1
#
_entry.id   AF-A0A124ITH6-F1
#
_cell.length_a   1.000
_cell.length_b   1.000
_cell.length_c   1.000
_cell.angle_alpha   90.00
_cell.angle_beta   90.00
_cell.angle_gamma   90.00
#
_symmetry.space_group_name_H-M   'P 1'
#
loop_
_entity.id
_entity.type
_entity.pdbx_description
1 polymer ?
#
loop_
_entity_poly.entity_id
_entity_poly.type
_entity_poly.pdbx_seq_one_letter_code
_entity_poly.pdbx_strand_id
1 'polypeptide(L)'
;MDADMVEAYIAVGLGAALVAFAVVAAALLYLQKIPETTVTIETGLGQLRLGNMPDPRAVAVAAVRALALIVLGLTGGKLLEIGLKEKREVRRDRELQRYYQQYYYYQQY
;
A
#
# COMPACT_ATOMS: atom_id res chain seq x y z
N MET A 1 8.42 15.41 -22.71
CA MET A 1 8.38 14.23 -21.82
C MET A 1 7.07 13.55 -22.17
N ASP A 2 7.11 12.33 -22.71
CA ASP A 2 5.90 11.65 -23.22
C ASP A 2 4.89 11.44 -22.07
N ALA A 3 3.59 11.60 -22.35
CA ALA A 3 2.52 11.55 -21.34
C ALA A 3 2.57 10.24 -20.52
N ASP A 4 2.77 9.11 -21.21
CA ASP A 4 2.90 7.77 -20.62
C ASP A 4 4.07 7.67 -19.63
N MET A 5 5.16 8.39 -19.89
CA MET A 5 6.30 8.42 -18.97
C MET A 5 5.98 9.24 -17.71
N VAL A 6 5.19 10.32 -17.84
CA VAL A 6 4.73 11.11 -16.70
C VAL A 6 3.77 10.30 -15.84
N GLU A 7 2.82 9.59 -16.46
CA GLU A 7 1.88 8.70 -15.77
C GLU A 7 2.61 7.57 -15.01
N ALA A 8 3.61 6.93 -15.63
CA ALA A 8 4.43 5.94 -14.97
C ALA A 8 5.16 6.48 -13.72
N TYR A 9 5.71 7.71 -13.78
CA TYR A 9 6.35 8.33 -12.62
C TYR A 9 5.36 8.71 -11.53
N ILE A 10 4.16 9.17 -11.91
CA ILE A 10 3.08 9.47 -10.95
C ILE A 10 2.64 8.18 -10.25
N ALA A 11 2.44 7.09 -10.99
CA ALA A 11 2.07 5.79 -10.43
C ALA A 11 3.13 5.25 -9.46
N VAL A 12 4.42 5.35 -9.82
CA VAL A 12 5.52 4.98 -8.92
C VAL A 12 5.55 5.88 -7.67
N GLY A 13 5.42 7.19 -7.85
CA GLY A 13 5.45 8.16 -6.74
C GLY A 13 4.30 7.95 -5.75
N LEU A 14 3.07 7.85 -6.26
CA LEU A 14 1.88 7.55 -5.45
C LEU A 14 1.98 6.19 -4.79
N GLY A 15 2.44 5.17 -5.52
CA GLY A 15 2.63 3.83 -4.98
C GLY A 15 3.63 3.82 -3.81
N ALA A 16 4.78 4.47 -3.98
CA ALA A 16 5.79 4.60 -2.93
C ALA A 16 5.26 5.34 -1.71
N ALA A 17 4.55 6.45 -1.92
CA ALA A 17 3.96 7.25 -0.84
C ALA A 17 2.93 6.45 -0.04
N LEU A 18 2.05 5.70 -0.71
CA LEU A 18 1.05 4.86 -0.06
C LEU A 18 1.67 3.73 0.75
N VAL A 19 2.70 3.06 0.22
CA VAL A 19 3.42 2.00 0.95
C VAL A 19 4.13 2.58 2.18
N ALA A 20 4.87 3.68 2.01
CA ALA A 20 5.57 4.32 3.12
C ALA A 20 4.59 4.78 4.21
N PHE A 21 3.48 5.40 3.82
CA PHE A 21 2.42 5.79 4.73
C PHE A 21 1.85 4.59 5.49
N ALA A 22 1.49 3.51 4.77
CA ALA A 22 0.92 2.31 5.38
C ALA A 22 1.87 1.68 6.40
N VAL A 23 3.17 1.61 6.10
CA VAL A 23 4.19 1.07 7.01
C VAL A 23 4.34 1.92 8.26
N VAL A 24 4.47 3.25 8.11
CA VAL A 24 4.60 4.17 9.26
C VAL A 24 3.35 4.13 10.13
N ALA A 25 2.16 4.17 9.52
CA ALA A 25 0.91 4.09 10.25
C ALA A 25 0.72 2.74 10.95
N ALA A 26 1.16 1.64 10.34
CA ALA A 26 1.13 0.32 10.96
C ALA A 26 2.08 0.23 12.17
N ALA A 27 3.27 0.84 12.07
CA ALA A 27 4.20 0.92 13.21
C ALA A 27 3.61 1.73 14.36
N LEU A 28 2.95 2.86 14.07
CA LEU A 28 2.25 3.65 15.09
C LEU A 28 1.09 2.88 15.71
N LEU A 29 0.34 2.12 14.91
CA LEU A 29 -0.75 1.27 15.40
C LEU A 29 -0.23 0.15 16.30
N TYR A 30 0.92 -0.46 15.96
CA TYR A 30 1.55 -1.50 16.77
C TYR A 30 2.04 -0.98 18.14
N LEU A 31 2.55 0.26 18.17
CA LEU A 31 2.98 0.92 19.41
C LEU A 31 1.83 1.49 20.24
N GLN A 32 0.62 1.52 19.68
CA GLN A 32 -0.54 2.06 20.36
C GLN A 32 -0.94 1.17 21.55
N LYS A 33 -0.97 1.74 22.75
CA LYS A 33 -1.51 1.04 23.92
C LYS A 33 -3.03 0.97 23.83
N ILE A 34 -3.57 -0.23 24.03
CA ILE A 34 -5.02 -0.46 24.13
C ILE A 34 -5.44 -0.17 25.57
N PRO A 35 -6.45 0.69 25.81
CA PRO A 35 -6.92 0.96 27.16
C PRO A 35 -7.53 -0.30 27.78
N GLU A 36 -7.25 -0.52 29.06
CA GLU A 36 -7.83 -1.60 29.84
C GLU A 36 -9.15 -1.14 30.46
N THR A 37 -10.12 -2.05 30.48
CA THR A 37 -11.47 -1.82 31.00
C THR A 37 -11.91 -3.02 31.82
N THR A 38 -12.89 -2.80 32.70
CA THR A 38 -13.53 -3.90 33.42
C THR A 38 -14.72 -4.39 32.62
N VAL A 39 -14.67 -5.64 32.18
CA VAL A 39 -15.78 -6.28 31.47
C VAL A 39 -16.61 -7.07 32.46
N THR A 40 -17.92 -6.85 32.44
CA THR A 40 -18.87 -7.63 33.24
C THR A 40 -19.57 -8.60 32.31
N ILE A 41 -19.42 -9.90 32.57
CA ILE A 41 -20.05 -10.97 31.80
C ILE A 41 -21.13 -11.60 32.66
N GLU A 42 -22.37 -11.59 32.18
CA GLU A 42 -23.45 -12.36 32.79
C GLU A 42 -23.34 -13.81 32.34
N THR A 43 -23.14 -14.70 33.31
CA THR A 43 -23.10 -16.16 33.08
C THR A 43 -24.29 -16.81 33.77
N GLY A 44 -24.61 -18.06 33.39
CA GLY A 44 -25.67 -18.83 34.06
C GLY A 44 -25.41 -19.11 35.55
N LEU A 45 -24.22 -18.81 36.06
CA LEU A 45 -23.82 -18.94 37.47
C LEU A 45 -23.71 -17.59 38.20
N GLY A 46 -24.02 -16.47 37.53
CA GLY A 46 -23.95 -15.12 38.08
C GLY A 46 -23.07 -14.15 37.26
N GLN A 47 -22.93 -12.92 37.76
CA GLN A 47 -22.08 -11.89 37.15
C GLN A 47 -20.61 -12.12 37.45
N LEU A 48 -19.81 -12.31 36.40
CA LEU A 48 -18.36 -12.38 36.46
C LEU A 48 -17.77 -11.02 36.05
N ARG A 49 -16.96 -10.42 36.92
CA ARG A 49 -16.23 -9.18 36.63
C ARG A 49 -14.77 -9.48 36.31
N LEU A 50 -14.36 -9.19 35.10
CA LEU A 50 -12.99 -9.35 34.62
C LEU A 50 -12.35 -7.95 34.52
N GLY A 51 -11.45 -7.65 35.46
CA GLY A 51 -10.64 -6.44 35.43
C GLY A 51 -9.44 -6.57 34.49
N ASN A 52 -8.81 -5.44 34.15
CA ASN A 52 -7.61 -5.35 33.30
C ASN A 52 -7.76 -6.03 31.92
N MET A 53 -8.98 -6.09 31.38
CA MET A 53 -9.20 -6.61 30.04
C MET A 53 -9.03 -5.50 29.01
N PRO A 54 -8.35 -5.73 27.88
CA PRO A 54 -8.31 -4.77 26.78
C PRO A 54 -9.73 -4.40 26.35
N ASP A 55 -10.02 -3.11 26.18
CA ASP A 55 -11.34 -2.67 25.73
C ASP A 55 -11.69 -3.34 24.38
N PRO A 56 -12.74 -4.17 24.31
CA PRO A 56 -13.10 -4.88 23.09
C PRO A 56 -13.43 -3.94 21.93
N ARG A 57 -13.93 -2.72 22.21
CA ARG A 57 -14.21 -1.71 21.16
C ARG A 57 -12.91 -1.15 20.60
N ALA A 58 -11.94 -0.84 21.47
CA ALA A 58 -10.64 -0.34 21.05
C ALA A 58 -9.87 -1.40 20.23
N VAL A 59 -9.95 -2.67 20.64
CA VAL A 59 -9.38 -3.81 19.89
C VAL A 59 -10.03 -3.92 18.50
N ALA A 60 -11.36 -3.87 18.41
CA ALA A 60 -12.07 -3.96 17.14
C ALA A 60 -11.70 -2.80 16.19
N VAL A 61 -11.62 -1.57 16.71
CA VAL A 61 -11.20 -0.40 15.92
C VAL A 61 -9.76 -0.56 15.44
N ALA A 62 -8.85 -1.03 16.29
CA ALA A 62 -7.46 -1.29 15.90
C ALA A 62 -7.38 -2.36 14.80
N ALA A 63 -8.17 -3.43 14.88
CA ALA A 63 -8.24 -4.46 13.85
C ALA A 63 -8.73 -3.92 12.51
N VAL A 64 -9.79 -3.09 12.51
CA VAL A 64 -10.30 -2.46 11.28
C VAL A 64 -9.25 -1.51 10.68
N ARG A 65 -8.57 -0.72 11.51
CA ARG A 65 -7.47 0.15 11.05
C ARG A 65 -6.33 -0.66 10.43
N ALA A 66 -5.94 -1.78 11.04
CA ALA A 66 -4.92 -2.66 10.50
C ALA A 66 -5.31 -3.20 9.11
N LEU A 67 -6.56 -3.67 8.95
CA LEU A 67 -7.08 -4.13 7.66
C LEU A 67 -7.05 -3.01 6.60
N ALA A 68 -7.48 -1.80 6.97
CA ALA A 68 -7.43 -0.66 6.05
C ALA A 68 -5.99 -0.33 5.61
N LEU A 69 -5.03 -0.38 6.53
CA LEU A 69 -3.62 -0.16 6.22
C LEU A 69 -3.03 -1.23 5.30
N ILE A 70 -3.43 -2.49 5.47
CA ILE A 70 -3.05 -3.58 4.56
C ILE A 70 -3.57 -3.29 3.15
N VAL A 71 -4.84 -2.91 3.01
CA VAL A 71 -5.44 -2.58 1.70
C VAL A 71 -4.71 -1.41 1.05
N LEU A 72 -4.40 -0.35 1.81
CA LEU A 72 -3.64 0.80 1.32
C LEU A 72 -2.23 0.41 0.88
N GLY A 73 -1.52 -0.40 1.68
CA GLY A 73 -0.19 -0.89 1.35
C GLY A 73 -0.18 -1.76 0.09
N LEU A 74 -1.15 -2.66 -0.06
CA LEU A 74 -1.30 -3.48 -1.27
C LEU A 74 -1.61 -2.64 -2.50
N THR A 75 -2.48 -1.63 -2.36
CA THR A 75 -2.80 -0.70 -3.44
C THR A 75 -1.57 0.08 -3.88
N GLY A 76 -0.80 0.61 -2.92
CA GLY A 76 0.47 1.28 -3.22
C GLY A 76 1.49 0.34 -3.89
N GLY A 77 1.61 -0.90 -3.41
CA GLY A 77 2.45 -1.92 -4.02
C GLY A 77 2.06 -2.24 -5.47
N LYS A 78 0.75 -2.27 -5.77
CA LYS A 78 0.27 -2.46 -7.14
C LYS A 78 0.56 -1.27 -8.05
N LEU A 79 0.41 -0.04 -7.56
CA LEU A 79 0.77 1.15 -8.34
C LEU A 79 2.27 1.21 -8.66
N LEU A 80 3.13 0.78 -7.72
CA LEU A 80 4.56 0.61 -7.98
C LEU A 80 4.82 -0.41 -9.09
N GLU A 81 4.15 -1.57 -9.03
CA GLU A 81 4.30 -2.61 -10.04
C GLU A 81 3.91 -2.12 -11.44
N ILE A 82 2.78 -1.41 -11.55
CA ILE A 82 2.27 -0.86 -12.81
C ILE A 82 3.23 0.20 -13.34
N GLY A 83 3.56 1.23 -12.55
CA GLY A 83 4.41 2.31 -13.03
C GLY A 83 5.84 1.85 -13.38
N LEU A 84 6.36 0.82 -12.71
CA LEU A 84 7.66 0.22 -13.08
C LEU A 84 7.58 -0.60 -14.37
N LYS A 85 6.47 -1.29 -14.63
CA LYS A 85 6.26 -2.01 -15.90
C LYS A 85 6.15 -1.04 -17.06
N GLU A 86 5.32 -0.01 -16.92
CA GLU A 86 5.10 1.01 -17.94
C GLU A 86 6.39 1.76 -18.28
N LYS A 87 7.19 2.11 -17.27
CA LYS A 87 8.52 2.69 -17.50
C LYS A 87 9.46 1.77 -18.30
N ARG A 88 9.39 0.45 -18.09
CA ARG A 88 10.20 -0.53 -18.84
C ARG A 88 9.72 -0.68 -20.28
N GLU A 89 8.40 -0.64 -20.49
CA GLU A 89 7.79 -0.73 -21.82
C GLU A 89 8.13 0.51 -22.66
N VAL A 90 7.89 1.71 -22.13
CA VAL A 90 8.27 2.96 -22.81
C VAL A 90 9.77 3.00 -23.15
N ARG A 91 10.62 2.45 -22.28
CA ARG A 91 12.07 2.37 -22.55
C ARG A 91 12.37 1.41 -23.71
N ARG A 92 11.76 0.22 -23.72
CA ARG A 92 11.92 -0.76 -24.80
C ARG A 92 11.40 -0.22 -26.13
N ASP A 93 10.27 0.47 -26.14
CA ASP A 93 9.69 1.03 -27.35
C ASP A 93 10.56 2.13 -27.95
N ARG A 94 11.15 2.99 -27.10
CA ARG A 94 12.13 3.98 -27.57
C ARG A 94 13.41 3.34 -28.12
N GLU A 95 13.88 2.25 -27.52
CA GLU A 95 15.05 1.51 -28.01
C GLU A 95 14.77 0.83 -29.36
N LEU A 96 13.59 0.22 -29.51
CA LEU A 96 13.11 -0.35 -30.77
C LEU A 96 12.95 0.71 -31.85
N GLN A 97 12.32 1.85 -31.55
CA GLN A 97 12.18 2.95 -32.52
C GLN A 97 13.55 3.45 -33.00
N ARG A 98 14.54 3.60 -32.10
CA ARG A 98 15.90 3.97 -32.50
C ARG A 98 16.53 2.93 -33.41
N TYR A 99 16.36 1.65 -33.10
CA TYR A 99 16.88 0.57 -33.93
C TYR A 99 16.28 0.60 -35.35
N TYR A 100 14.95 0.73 -35.46
CA TYR A 100 14.29 0.83 -36.76
C TYR A 100 14.69 2.10 -37.51
N GLN A 101 14.74 3.26 -36.85
CA GLN A 101 15.20 4.50 -37.50
C GLN A 101 16.62 4.36 -38.04
N GLN A 102 17.53 3.76 -37.27
CA GLN A 102 18.89 3.50 -37.72
C GLN A 102 18.92 2.52 -38.90
N TYR A 103 18.14 1.44 -38.84
CA TYR A 103 18.05 0.45 -39.92
C TYR A 103 17.51 1.04 -41.23
N TYR A 104 16.44 1.84 -41.16
CA TYR A 104 15.90 2.55 -42.32
C TYR A 104 16.90 3.55 -42.91
N TYR A 105 17.66 4.25 -42.06
CA TYR A 105 18.70 5.17 -42.52
C TYR A 105 19.83 4.45 -43.28
N TYR A 106 20.21 3.24 -42.86
CA TYR A 106 21.20 2.40 -43.54
C TYR A 106 20.68 1.71 -44.82
N GLN A 107 19.36 1.59 -45.00
CA GLN A 107 18.78 1.06 -46.25
C GLN A 107 18.53 2.15 -47.31
N GLN A 108 18.44 3.42 -46.90
CA GLN A 108 18.27 4.55 -47.82
C GLN A 108 19.58 5.11 -48.38
N TYR A 109 20.72 4.68 -47.84
CA TYR A 109 22.08 4.95 -48.34
C TYR A 109 22.71 3.65 -48.87
#